data_AF-A0A9P6IM48-F1
#
_entry.id   AF-A0A9P6IM48-F1
#
_cell.length_a   1.000
_cell.length_b   1.000
_cell.length_c   1.000
_cell.angle_alpha   90.00
_cell.angle_beta   90.00
_cell.angle_gamma   90.00
#
_symmetry.space_group_name_H-M   'P 1'
#
loop_
_entity.id
_entity.type
_entity.pdbx_description
1 polymer ?
#
loop_
_entity_poly.entity_id
_entity_poly.type
_entity_poly.pdbx_seq_one_letter_code
_entity_poly.pdbx_strand_id
1 'polypeptide(L)'
;KEKVEELIQCRHDWYQTPTHVNMSIFAKKVDAKTAVIEFKDREVNIDLKMPDGKRYQMNLPLFQPIEPSGSSFEVLGTKVEITMKKANGISWATLEPSEGNKSWTTFGTTKGSGTVGSRVMHLSTDSPLYAQK
;
A
#
# COMPACT_ATOMS: atom_id res chain seq x y z
N LYS A 1 -17.18 -11.20 -32.17
CA LYS A 1 -17.32 -12.12 -31.01
C LYS A 1 -16.67 -11.43 -29.82
N GLU A 2 -17.46 -10.88 -28.91
CA GLU A 2 -16.94 -10.47 -27.60
C GLU A 2 -16.35 -11.71 -26.93
N LYS A 3 -15.05 -11.69 -26.66
CA LYS A 3 -14.45 -12.66 -25.75
C LYS A 3 -15.00 -12.31 -24.37
N VAL A 4 -15.83 -13.17 -23.81
CA VAL A 4 -16.24 -13.07 -22.41
C VAL A 4 -15.01 -13.36 -21.58
N GLU A 5 -14.40 -12.31 -21.04
CA GLU A 5 -13.22 -12.41 -20.17
C GLU A 5 -13.71 -12.78 -18.76
N GLU A 6 -13.21 -13.88 -18.21
CA GLU A 6 -13.52 -14.30 -16.83
C GLU A 6 -12.65 -13.51 -15.85
N LEU A 7 -13.29 -12.77 -14.93
CA LEU A 7 -12.58 -12.11 -13.84
C LEU A 7 -12.16 -13.14 -12.80
N ILE A 8 -10.85 -13.27 -12.59
CA ILE A 8 -10.29 -14.17 -11.58
C ILE A 8 -9.65 -13.39 -10.44
N GLN A 9 -9.47 -14.05 -9.30
CA GLN A 9 -8.68 -13.54 -8.18
C GLN A 9 -7.32 -14.23 -8.16
N CYS A 10 -6.24 -13.46 -8.04
CA CYS A 10 -4.88 -13.95 -7.94
C CYS A 10 -4.35 -13.73 -6.53
N ARG A 11 -3.53 -14.68 -6.06
CA ARG A 11 -2.75 -14.47 -4.84
C ARG A 11 -1.72 -13.37 -5.11
N HIS A 12 -1.59 -12.43 -4.18
CA HIS A 12 -0.51 -11.48 -4.15
C HIS A 12 0.24 -11.58 -2.83
N ASP A 13 1.49 -11.16 -2.85
CA ASP A 13 2.35 -11.01 -1.68
C ASP A 13 3.03 -9.65 -1.77
N TRP A 14 3.40 -9.08 -0.64
CA TRP A 14 4.09 -7.80 -0.60
C TRP A 14 5.08 -7.75 0.55
N TYR A 15 6.17 -7.06 0.31
CA TYR A 15 7.16 -6.72 1.31
C TYR A 15 7.61 -5.28 1.10
N GLN A 16 8.33 -4.72 2.05
CA GLN A 16 8.82 -3.36 1.94
C GLN A 16 10.29 -3.28 2.36
N THR A 17 10.98 -2.36 1.73
CA THR A 17 12.26 -1.84 2.17
C THR A 17 12.03 -0.45 2.80
N PRO A 18 13.04 0.19 3.39
CA PRO A 18 12.89 1.56 3.90
C PRO A 18 12.39 2.55 2.83
N THR A 19 12.73 2.31 1.55
CA THR A 19 12.47 3.25 0.44
C THR A 19 11.38 2.80 -0.53
N HIS A 20 11.14 1.49 -0.65
CA HIS A 20 10.21 0.94 -1.65
C HIS A 20 9.24 -0.05 -1.03
N VAL A 21 8.07 -0.21 -1.64
CA VAL A 21 7.12 -1.29 -1.40
C VAL A 21 7.12 -2.16 -2.65
N ASN A 22 7.40 -3.45 -2.49
CA ASN A 22 7.45 -4.41 -3.59
C ASN A 22 6.29 -5.38 -3.45
N MET A 23 5.45 -5.46 -4.47
CA MET A 23 4.34 -6.39 -4.56
C MET A 23 4.62 -7.43 -5.64
N SER A 24 4.26 -8.69 -5.38
CA SER A 24 4.32 -9.80 -6.32
C SER A 24 2.93 -10.39 -6.49
N ILE A 25 2.39 -10.33 -7.70
CA ILE A 25 1.08 -10.90 -8.05
C ILE A 25 1.32 -12.21 -8.79
N PHE A 26 0.87 -13.33 -8.23
CA PHE A 26 1.04 -14.65 -8.81
C PHE A 26 -0.02 -14.92 -9.88
N ALA A 27 0.18 -14.32 -11.04
CA ALA A 27 -0.62 -14.54 -12.24
C ALA A 27 0.24 -15.27 -13.28
N LYS A 28 -0.19 -16.48 -13.68
CA LYS A 28 0.54 -17.29 -14.65
C LYS A 28 0.22 -16.84 -16.08
N LYS A 29 1.24 -16.79 -16.94
CA LYS A 29 1.11 -16.49 -18.37
C LYS A 29 0.44 -15.13 -18.67
N VAL A 30 0.70 -14.11 -17.85
CA VAL A 30 0.24 -12.75 -18.17
C VAL A 30 0.94 -12.27 -19.44
N ASP A 31 0.18 -11.67 -20.36
CA ASP A 31 0.77 -11.04 -21.54
C ASP A 31 1.25 -9.63 -21.20
N ALA A 32 2.58 -9.47 -21.14
CA ALA A 32 3.25 -8.21 -20.83
C ALA A 32 2.83 -7.04 -21.75
N LYS A 33 2.38 -7.31 -22.98
CA LYS A 33 1.92 -6.27 -23.91
C LYS A 33 0.54 -5.72 -23.56
N THR A 34 -0.24 -6.49 -22.82
CA THR A 34 -1.64 -6.17 -22.48
C THR A 34 -1.82 -5.85 -21.00
N ALA A 35 -0.82 -6.12 -20.18
CA ALA A 35 -0.78 -5.73 -18.78
C ALA A 35 -0.74 -4.21 -18.67
N VAL A 36 -1.71 -3.64 -17.97
CA VAL A 36 -1.80 -2.21 -17.68
C VAL A 36 -1.77 -2.05 -16.17
N ILE A 37 -0.79 -1.28 -15.68
CA ILE A 37 -0.67 -0.92 -14.28
C ILE A 37 -0.56 0.59 -14.21
N GLU A 38 -1.55 1.22 -13.59
CA GLU A 38 -1.56 2.67 -13.39
C GLU A 38 -1.19 2.98 -11.95
N PHE A 39 -0.07 3.67 -11.79
CA PHE A 39 0.35 4.21 -10.50
C PHE A 39 -0.27 5.58 -10.30
N LYS A 40 -0.97 5.75 -9.19
CA LYS A 40 -1.45 7.04 -8.71
C LYS A 40 -0.87 7.31 -7.33
N ASP A 41 -1.05 8.54 -6.86
CA ASP A 41 -0.43 8.97 -5.61
C ASP A 41 -0.80 8.08 -4.43
N ARG A 42 -2.05 7.63 -4.31
CA ARG A 42 -2.54 6.84 -3.17
C ARG A 42 -3.33 5.59 -3.56
N GLU A 43 -3.24 5.18 -4.81
CA GLU A 43 -3.90 3.97 -5.31
C GLU A 43 -3.14 3.40 -6.49
N VAL A 44 -3.26 2.10 -6.73
CA VAL A 44 -2.70 1.42 -7.90
C VAL A 44 -3.80 0.62 -8.56
N ASN A 45 -4.04 0.91 -9.84
CA ASN A 45 -4.95 0.14 -10.66
C ASN A 45 -4.16 -0.93 -11.41
N ILE A 46 -4.55 -2.18 -11.25
CA ILE A 46 -3.91 -3.33 -11.89
C ILE A 46 -4.91 -4.00 -12.82
N ASP A 47 -4.54 -4.14 -14.08
CA ASP A 47 -5.32 -4.84 -15.10
C ASP A 47 -4.41 -5.78 -15.89
N LEU A 48 -4.53 -7.08 -15.61
CA LEU A 48 -3.71 -8.13 -16.22
C LEU A 48 -4.61 -9.03 -17.06
N LYS A 49 -4.35 -9.07 -18.38
CA LYS A 49 -5.02 -9.99 -19.30
C LYS A 49 -4.18 -11.23 -19.51
N MET A 50 -4.84 -12.38 -19.46
CA MET A 50 -4.23 -13.69 -19.69
C MET A 50 -4.76 -14.26 -21.02
N PRO A 51 -3.94 -15.03 -21.75
CA PRO A 51 -4.28 -15.56 -23.07
C PRO A 51 -5.46 -16.56 -23.02
N ASP A 52 -5.71 -17.17 -21.85
CA ASP A 52 -6.78 -18.15 -21.63
C ASP A 52 -8.18 -17.49 -21.51
N GLY A 53 -8.32 -16.21 -21.82
CA GLY A 53 -9.58 -15.46 -21.67
C GLY A 53 -9.89 -15.09 -20.23
N LYS A 54 -8.87 -15.07 -19.36
CA LYS A 54 -8.99 -14.66 -17.96
C LYS A 54 -8.42 -13.26 -17.79
N ARG A 55 -9.02 -12.48 -16.91
CA ARG A 55 -8.57 -11.14 -16.58
C ARG A 55 -8.51 -10.98 -15.07
N TYR A 56 -7.43 -10.38 -14.59
CA TYR A 56 -7.29 -10.01 -13.20
C TYR A 56 -7.33 -8.50 -13.10
N GLN A 57 -8.36 -7.98 -12.42
CA GLN A 57 -8.49 -6.56 -12.14
C GLN A 57 -8.50 -6.34 -10.64
N MET A 58 -7.66 -5.44 -10.17
CA MET A 58 -7.59 -5.05 -8.77
C MET A 58 -7.36 -3.55 -8.68
N ASN A 59 -8.23 -2.86 -7.93
CA ASN A 59 -7.96 -1.51 -7.47
C ASN A 59 -7.43 -1.59 -6.05
N LEU A 60 -6.19 -1.17 -5.85
CA LEU A 60 -5.50 -1.26 -4.58
C LEU A 60 -5.32 0.14 -3.99
N PRO A 61 -6.18 0.58 -3.05
CA PRO A 61 -5.93 1.80 -2.30
C PRO A 61 -4.70 1.61 -1.40
N LEU A 62 -3.80 2.59 -1.38
CA LEU A 62 -2.54 2.53 -0.65
C LEU A 62 -2.66 3.23 0.71
N PHE A 63 -2.01 2.66 1.73
CA PHE A 63 -1.97 3.26 3.07
C PHE A 63 -1.29 4.64 3.10
N GLN A 64 -0.23 4.82 2.31
CA GLN A 64 0.55 6.05 2.21
C GLN A 64 0.80 6.42 0.74
N PRO A 65 1.13 7.70 0.47
CA PRO A 65 1.41 8.11 -0.88
C PRO A 65 2.73 7.53 -1.42
N ILE A 66 2.73 7.22 -2.71
CA ILE A 66 3.89 6.78 -3.49
C ILE A 66 4.30 7.88 -4.47
N GLU A 67 5.50 7.74 -5.04
CA GLU A 67 5.96 8.56 -6.15
C GLU A 67 5.77 7.78 -7.46
N PRO A 68 4.74 8.09 -8.29
CA PRO A 68 4.46 7.34 -9.52
C PRO A 68 5.63 7.35 -10.51
N SER A 69 6.38 8.46 -10.58
CA SER A 69 7.55 8.59 -11.47
C SER A 69 8.71 7.66 -11.12
N GLY A 70 8.83 7.27 -9.85
CA GLY A 70 9.84 6.33 -9.36
C GLY A 70 9.32 4.91 -9.20
N SER A 71 8.07 4.65 -9.60
CA SER A 71 7.44 3.34 -9.50
C SER A 71 7.46 2.64 -10.86
N SER A 72 7.61 1.32 -10.85
CA SER A 72 7.73 0.50 -12.05
C SER A 72 7.10 -0.88 -11.84
N PHE A 73 6.89 -1.59 -12.93
CA PHE A 73 6.44 -2.98 -12.88
C PHE A 73 7.18 -3.82 -13.90
N GLU A 74 7.27 -5.12 -13.63
CA GLU A 74 7.87 -6.11 -14.49
C GLU A 74 6.95 -7.33 -14.57
N VAL A 75 6.64 -7.78 -15.78
CA VAL A 75 5.83 -8.98 -16.01
C VAL A 75 6.77 -10.16 -16.23
N LEU A 76 6.82 -11.06 -15.26
CA LEU A 76 7.53 -12.34 -15.37
C LEU A 76 6.55 -13.44 -15.80
N GLY A 77 7.08 -14.60 -16.20
CA GLY A 77 6.24 -15.70 -16.72
C GLY A 77 5.26 -16.30 -15.70
N THR A 78 5.59 -16.24 -14.40
CA THR A 78 4.80 -16.84 -13.31
C THR A 78 4.22 -15.82 -12.34
N LYS A 79 4.66 -14.55 -12.41
CA LYS A 79 4.26 -13.47 -11.52
C LYS A 79 4.47 -12.12 -12.17
N VAL A 80 3.78 -11.10 -11.67
CA VAL A 80 4.03 -9.70 -11.97
C VAL A 80 4.63 -9.05 -10.73
N GLU A 81 5.79 -8.42 -10.88
CA GLU A 81 6.44 -7.65 -9.83
C GLU A 81 6.12 -6.17 -10.01
N ILE A 82 5.75 -5.52 -8.92
CA ILE A 82 5.38 -4.11 -8.87
C ILE A 82 6.24 -3.46 -7.81
N THR A 83 7.04 -2.48 -8.21
CA THR A 83 7.93 -1.71 -7.34
C THR A 83 7.36 -0.32 -7.19
N MET A 84 6.95 0.04 -5.98
CA MET A 84 6.40 1.35 -5.66
C MET A 84 7.40 2.13 -4.80
N LYS A 85 7.81 3.32 -5.25
CA LYS A 85 8.69 4.19 -4.47
C LYS A 85 7.87 4.97 -3.45
N LYS A 86 8.27 4.94 -2.18
CA LYS A 86 7.59 5.69 -1.12
C LYS A 86 7.86 7.19 -1.28
N ALA A 87 6.83 8.02 -1.22
CA ALA A 87 7.02 9.48 -1.25
C ALA A 87 7.61 10.02 0.07
N ASN A 88 7.22 9.42 1.20
CA ASN A 88 7.46 10.00 2.54
C ASN A 88 8.54 9.24 3.34
N GLY A 89 9.08 8.13 2.82
CA GLY A 89 9.99 7.25 3.55
C GLY A 89 9.39 6.56 4.80
N ILE A 90 8.06 6.62 4.97
CA ILE A 90 7.36 6.03 6.12
C ILE A 90 7.22 4.51 5.92
N SER A 91 7.35 3.74 6.99
CA SER A 91 7.06 2.29 7.00
C SER A 91 5.55 2.03 7.00
N TRP A 92 5.11 1.11 6.14
CA TRP A 92 3.69 0.79 5.98
C TRP A 92 3.32 -0.35 6.92
N ALA A 93 2.34 -0.14 7.80
CA ALA A 93 1.86 -1.22 8.68
C ALA A 93 1.01 -2.23 7.89
N THR A 94 0.20 -1.72 6.96
CA THR A 94 -0.59 -2.48 6.01
C THR A 94 -0.41 -1.89 4.61
N LEU A 95 -0.63 -2.71 3.59
CA LEU A 95 -0.62 -2.27 2.20
C LEU A 95 -1.84 -1.39 1.89
N GLU A 96 -3.02 -1.87 2.31
CA GLU A 96 -4.30 -1.19 2.15
C GLU A 96 -4.69 -0.40 3.42
N PRO A 97 -5.40 0.73 3.29
CA PRO A 97 -6.01 1.42 4.41
C PRO A 97 -7.21 0.61 4.90
N SER A 98 -7.05 -0.22 5.92
CA SER A 98 -8.21 -0.83 6.59
C SER A 98 -8.97 0.23 7.38
N GLU A 99 -10.31 0.24 7.35
CA GLU A 99 -11.16 1.17 8.11
C GLU A 99 -10.89 1.17 9.64
N GLY A 100 -10.22 0.16 10.18
CA GLY A 100 -9.82 0.06 11.59
C GLY A 100 -8.43 0.64 11.95
N ASN A 101 -7.58 0.95 10.97
CA ASN A 101 -6.17 1.26 11.23
C ASN A 101 -5.85 2.73 10.93
N LYS A 102 -6.39 3.62 11.76
CA LYS A 102 -5.88 4.99 11.87
C LYS A 102 -4.53 4.94 12.60
N SER A 103 -3.46 5.08 11.84
CA SER A 103 -2.06 5.29 12.22
C SER A 103 -1.74 5.51 13.72
N TRP A 104 -0.90 4.61 14.28
CA TRP A 104 0.21 5.01 15.15
C TRP A 104 1.23 3.87 15.19
N THR A 105 2.29 3.97 14.41
CA THR A 105 3.53 3.24 14.69
C THR A 105 4.69 4.21 14.67
N THR A 106 4.93 4.79 15.85
CA THR A 106 6.22 5.30 16.28
C THR A 106 7.26 4.20 16.17
N PHE A 107 8.21 4.36 15.25
CA PHE A 107 9.53 3.73 15.37
C PHE A 107 10.50 4.79 15.88
N GLY A 108 10.54 4.96 17.21
CA GLY A 108 11.59 5.70 17.90
C GLY A 108 12.53 4.72 18.56
N THR A 109 13.63 4.36 17.89
CA THR A 109 14.77 3.73 18.56
C THR A 109 15.71 4.85 19.03
N THR A 110 15.58 5.26 20.29
CA THR A 110 16.68 5.88 21.03
C THR A 110 16.97 5.01 22.23
N LYS A 111 18.17 4.45 22.26
CA LYS A 111 18.75 3.67 23.37
C LYS A 111 18.34 4.23 24.74
N GLY A 112 17.78 3.37 25.58
CA GLY A 112 17.57 3.63 27.01
C GLY A 112 16.30 2.98 27.54
N SER A 113 16.41 1.76 28.04
CA SER A 113 15.43 0.97 28.82
C SER A 113 14.16 1.72 29.26
N GLY A 114 13.00 1.45 28.65
CA GLY A 114 11.77 2.15 29.02
C GLY A 114 10.50 1.43 28.58
N THR A 115 9.85 0.78 29.53
CA THR A 115 8.58 0.07 29.39
C THR A 115 7.41 1.05 29.19
N VAL A 116 6.50 0.63 28.32
CA VAL A 116 5.25 1.24 27.86
C VAL A 116 4.41 2.04 28.86
N GLY A 117 3.83 3.13 28.35
CA GLY A 117 2.45 3.49 28.66
C GLY A 117 2.27 4.68 29.59
N SER A 118 2.30 5.90 29.05
CA SER A 118 1.57 7.02 29.64
C SER A 118 1.29 8.10 28.59
N ARG A 119 0.01 8.23 28.25
CA ARG A 119 -0.55 9.35 27.51
C ARG A 119 -0.65 10.53 28.47
N VAL A 120 0.33 11.43 28.47
CA VAL A 120 0.19 12.73 29.14
C VAL A 120 0.12 13.80 28.07
N MET A 121 -1.10 14.28 27.81
CA MET A 121 -1.32 15.49 27.03
C MET A 121 -0.81 16.68 27.84
N HIS A 122 0.20 17.38 27.33
CA HIS A 122 0.44 18.76 27.72
C HIS A 122 -0.65 19.63 27.08
N LEU A 123 -1.57 20.14 27.90
CA LEU A 123 -2.43 21.26 27.52
C LEU A 123 -1.83 22.52 28.13
N SER A 124 -1.17 23.34 27.31
CA SER A 124 -0.63 24.62 27.76
C SER A 124 -1.70 25.70 27.78
N THR A 125 -1.86 26.28 28.98
CA THR A 125 -2.12 27.69 29.34
C THR A 125 -3.36 28.42 28.78
N ASP A 126 -4.22 28.80 29.73
CA ASP A 126 -5.27 29.84 29.69
C ASP A 126 -6.60 29.46 29.01
N SER A 127 -7.52 28.85 29.79
CA SER A 127 -8.92 28.74 29.39
C SER A 127 -9.87 29.00 30.57
N PRO A 128 -10.87 29.90 30.44
CA PRO A 128 -11.49 30.61 31.56
C PRO A 128 -12.90 30.09 31.87
N LEU A 129 -13.06 28.82 32.28
CA LEU A 129 -14.40 28.20 32.29
C LEU A 129 -14.84 27.40 33.53
N TYR A 130 -14.12 27.40 34.66
CA TYR A 130 -14.71 26.94 35.93
C TYR A 130 -14.27 27.79 37.13
N ALA A 131 -14.56 29.08 37.04
CA ALA A 131 -14.88 29.87 38.22
C ALA A 131 -16.35 29.62 38.60
N GLN A 132 -16.64 29.61 39.91
CA GLN A 132 -17.96 29.50 40.56
C GLN A 132 -18.57 28.10 40.70
N LYS A 133 -18.39 27.50 41.89
CA LYS A 133 -19.42 27.53 42.95
C LYS A 133 -18.79 27.29 44.31
#